data_AF-A0AA35XMX4-F1
#
_entry.id   AF-A0AA35XMX4-F1
#
_cell.length_a   1.000
_cell.length_b   1.000
_cell.length_c   1.000
_cell.angle_alpha   90.00
_cell.angle_beta   90.00
_cell.angle_gamma   90.00
#
_symmetry.space_group_name_H-M   'P 1'
#
loop_
_entity.id
_entity.type
_entity.pdbx_description
1 polymer ?
#
loop_
_entity_poly.entity_id
_entity_poly.type
_entity_poly.pdbx_seq_one_letter_code
_entity_poly.pdbx_strand_id
1 'polypeptide(L)'
;MRVCPPRPQRPHPAVYEEMTRYHSDDYIRFLRTIRPDNINEYTKQMQRFNVGEDCPVFDGMYEFCQLSSGGSIAGAVKLNKQETDIAVNWSRGLHHAKRSETSGFCYVNDIVLAILELLK
;
A
#
# COMPACT_ATOMS: atom_id res chain seq x y z
N MET A 1 -18.03 -29.01 -4.55
CA MET A 1 -16.91 -28.05 -4.69
C MET A 1 -15.79 -28.50 -3.75
N ARG A 2 -14.56 -28.71 -4.25
CA ARG A 2 -13.41 -28.94 -3.37
C ARG A 2 -12.88 -27.58 -2.93
N VAL A 3 -13.05 -27.23 -1.67
CA VAL A 3 -12.40 -26.04 -1.11
C VAL A 3 -10.92 -26.38 -0.97
N CYS A 4 -10.05 -25.74 -1.75
CA CYS A 4 -8.61 -25.88 -1.58
C CYS A 4 -8.24 -25.34 -0.19
N PRO A 5 -7.44 -26.05 0.63
CA PRO A 5 -7.04 -25.54 1.93
C PRO A 5 -6.29 -24.21 1.77
N PRO A 6 -6.47 -23.25 2.70
CA PRO A 6 -5.77 -21.96 2.62
C PRO A 6 -4.27 -22.20 2.61
N ARG A 7 -3.57 -21.64 1.62
CA ARG A 7 -2.11 -21.69 1.52
C ARG A 7 -1.55 -20.35 1.97
N PRO A 8 -0.94 -20.26 3.16
CA PRO A 8 -0.25 -19.06 3.58
C PRO A 8 0.80 -18.65 2.55
N GLN A 9 0.86 -17.36 2.27
CA GLN A 9 1.85 -16.77 1.37
C GLN A 9 2.49 -15.61 2.09
N ARG A 10 3.81 -15.52 2.00
CA ARG A 10 4.52 -14.31 2.39
C ARG A 10 4.39 -13.31 1.24
N PRO A 11 3.82 -12.12 1.45
CA PRO A 11 3.72 -11.14 0.38
C PRO A 11 5.11 -10.63 0.00
N HIS A 12 5.31 -10.38 -1.28
CA HIS A 12 6.45 -9.60 -1.75
C HIS A 12 6.24 -8.13 -1.33
N PRO A 13 7.25 -7.40 -0.86
CA PRO A 13 7.11 -5.97 -0.57
C PRO A 13 6.92 -5.18 -1.88
N ALA A 14 5.79 -4.52 -2.06
CA ALA A 14 5.50 -3.76 -3.28
C ALA A 14 6.65 -2.80 -3.62
N VAL A 15 7.07 -2.80 -4.89
CA VAL A 15 8.12 -1.90 -5.36
C VAL A 15 7.56 -0.51 -5.66
N TYR A 16 8.45 0.46 -5.82
CA TYR A 16 8.10 1.84 -6.11
C TYR A 16 7.18 1.95 -7.33
N GLU A 17 7.52 1.23 -8.40
CA GLU A 17 6.82 1.23 -9.68
C GLU A 17 5.40 0.66 -9.56
N GLU A 18 5.17 -0.28 -8.65
CA GLU A 18 3.83 -0.82 -8.41
C GLU A 18 2.95 0.21 -7.71
N MET A 19 3.48 0.91 -6.70
CA MET A 19 2.73 1.92 -5.95
C MET A 19 2.42 3.17 -6.79
N THR A 20 3.32 3.57 -7.69
CA THR A 20 3.12 4.74 -8.57
C THR A 20 2.20 4.48 -9.76
N ARG A 21 1.69 3.24 -9.94
CA ARG A 21 0.59 2.98 -10.90
C ARG A 21 -0.67 3.77 -10.60
N TYR A 22 -0.88 4.13 -9.33
CA TYR A 22 -1.98 5.01 -8.91
C TYR A 22 -1.45 6.29 -8.28
N HIS A 23 -0.58 6.16 -7.29
CA HIS A 23 -0.09 7.28 -6.49
C HIS A 23 0.88 8.16 -7.29
N SER A 24 1.00 9.44 -6.91
CA SER A 24 2.00 10.30 -7.55
C SER A 24 3.42 9.93 -7.12
N ASP A 25 4.37 10.08 -8.04
CA ASP A 25 5.79 9.81 -7.81
C ASP A 25 6.38 10.59 -6.64
N ASP A 26 6.04 11.86 -6.53
CA ASP A 26 6.53 12.73 -5.46
C ASP A 26 6.00 12.31 -4.08
N TYR A 27 4.78 11.79 -4.02
CA TYR A 27 4.17 11.28 -2.79
C TYR A 27 4.84 9.97 -2.35
N ILE A 28 5.00 8.99 -3.24
CA ILE A 28 5.67 7.73 -2.89
C ILE A 28 7.14 7.96 -2.54
N ARG A 29 7.82 8.88 -3.24
CA ARG A 29 9.19 9.28 -2.89
C ARG A 29 9.25 9.91 -1.49
N PHE A 30 8.28 10.74 -1.14
CA PHE A 30 8.17 11.31 0.20
C PHE A 30 7.96 10.22 1.25
N LEU A 31 7.00 9.31 1.07
CA LEU A 31 6.75 8.21 2.01
C LEU A 31 7.98 7.31 2.21
N ARG A 32 8.79 7.13 1.16
CA ARG A 32 10.05 6.37 1.21
C ARG A 32 11.16 7.08 1.99
N THR A 33 11.09 8.41 2.10
CA THR A 33 12.18 9.23 2.64
C THR A 33 11.93 9.70 4.07
N ILE A 34 10.68 10.02 4.39
CA ILE A 34 10.26 10.52 5.71
C ILE A 34 10.46 9.46 6.79
N ARG A 35 11.03 9.86 7.92
CA ARG A 35 11.33 9.03 9.09
C ARG A 35 11.20 9.89 10.35
N PRO A 36 11.03 9.28 11.55
CA PRO A 36 10.91 10.04 12.78
C PRO A 36 12.08 11.01 13.06
N ASP A 37 13.30 10.64 12.65
CA ASP A 37 14.52 11.42 12.85
C ASP A 37 14.63 12.67 11.96
N ASN A 38 13.87 12.74 10.86
CA ASN A 38 13.97 13.83 9.89
C ASN A 38 12.68 14.66 9.74
N ILE A 39 11.63 14.43 10.56
CA ILE A 39 10.34 15.13 10.50
C ILE A 39 10.47 16.65 10.33
N ASN A 40 11.39 17.28 11.06
CA ASN A 40 11.58 18.74 11.05
C ASN A 40 12.06 19.29 9.70
N GLU A 41 12.70 18.46 8.86
CA GLU A 41 13.14 18.84 7.52
C GLU A 41 12.00 18.81 6.49
N TYR A 42 10.90 18.10 6.80
CA TYR A 42 9.83 17.77 5.86
C TYR A 42 8.48 18.42 6.19
N THR A 43 8.41 19.36 7.14
CA THR A 43 7.15 19.97 7.62
C THR A 43 6.21 20.44 6.49
N LYS A 44 6.76 21.07 5.43
CA LYS A 44 5.97 21.52 4.27
C LYS A 44 5.37 20.36 3.47
N GLN A 45 6.13 19.28 3.29
CA GLN A 45 5.67 18.08 2.59
C GLN A 45 4.66 17.30 3.44
N MET A 46 4.88 17.22 4.76
CA MET A 46 3.94 16.63 5.69
C MET A 46 2.57 17.31 5.61
N GLN A 47 2.54 18.65 5.65
CA GLN A 47 1.29 19.40 5.45
C GLN A 47 0.67 19.13 4.08
N ARG A 48 1.47 19.14 3.01
CA ARG A 48 1.00 18.91 1.64
C ARG A 48 0.40 17.51 1.44
N PHE A 49 1.00 16.50 2.07
CA PHE A 49 0.63 15.09 1.92
C PHE A 49 -0.25 14.57 3.07
N ASN A 50 -0.71 15.48 3.94
CA ASN A 50 -1.59 15.23 5.08
C ASN A 50 -1.05 14.22 6.13
N VAL A 51 0.28 14.18 6.29
CA VAL A 51 0.97 13.34 7.27
C VAL A 51 1.17 14.13 8.57
N GLY A 52 0.77 13.55 9.69
CA GLY A 52 0.71 14.25 10.97
C GLY A 52 -0.22 13.55 11.96
N GLU A 53 -1.29 14.23 12.38
CA GLU A 53 -2.20 13.79 13.45
C GLU A 53 -2.77 12.39 13.23
N ASP A 54 -3.66 12.23 12.24
CA ASP A 54 -4.32 10.96 11.96
C ASP A 54 -3.41 9.96 11.23
N CYS A 55 -2.31 10.43 10.65
CA CYS A 55 -1.39 9.63 9.85
C CYS A 55 0.06 9.93 10.31
N PRO A 56 0.48 9.44 11.48
CA PRO A 56 1.77 9.78 12.06
C PRO A 56 2.94 9.15 11.29
N VAL A 57 4.09 9.80 11.35
CA VAL A 57 5.34 9.17 10.92
C VAL A 57 5.79 8.19 11.99
N PHE A 58 6.11 6.96 11.60
CA PHE A 58 6.62 5.93 12.50
C PHE A 58 7.74 5.12 11.85
N ASP A 59 8.55 4.44 12.67
CA ASP A 59 9.61 3.56 12.18
C ASP A 59 9.04 2.39 11.39
N GLY A 60 9.51 2.19 10.17
CA GLY A 60 9.01 1.13 9.29
C GLY A 60 7.75 1.51 8.49
N MET A 61 7.37 2.78 8.44
CA MET A 61 6.15 3.23 7.75
C MET A 61 6.13 2.86 6.26
N TYR A 62 7.25 2.98 5.55
CA TYR A 62 7.31 2.62 4.14
C TYR A 62 7.20 1.10 3.97
N GLU A 63 7.90 0.32 4.78
CA GLU A 63 7.86 -1.14 4.79
C GLU A 63 6.45 -1.66 5.09
N PHE A 64 5.73 -1.00 6.01
CA PHE A 64 4.32 -1.26 6.26
C PHE A 64 3.48 -1.08 4.98
N CYS A 65 3.69 0.01 4.24
CA CYS A 65 3.02 0.27 2.96
C CYS A 65 3.39 -0.78 1.89
N GLN A 66 4.66 -1.18 1.81
CA GLN A 66 5.12 -2.16 0.83
C GLN A 66 4.51 -3.54 1.07
N LEU A 67 4.58 -4.04 2.31
CA LEU A 67 3.92 -5.29 2.69
C LEU A 67 2.41 -5.19 2.54
N SER A 68 1.89 -3.96 2.58
CA SER A 68 0.47 -3.69 2.42
C SER A 68 -0.03 -3.92 1.02
N SER A 69 0.45 -3.11 0.11
CA SER A 69 0.12 -3.18 -1.29
C SER A 69 0.54 -4.51 -1.90
N GLY A 70 1.69 -5.05 -1.49
CA GLY A 70 2.24 -6.27 -2.06
C GLY A 70 1.36 -7.49 -1.85
N GLY A 71 0.70 -7.62 -0.69
CA GLY A 71 -0.24 -8.71 -0.46
C GLY A 71 -1.51 -8.60 -1.31
N SER A 72 -2.06 -7.40 -1.49
CA SER A 72 -3.28 -7.17 -2.26
C SER A 72 -3.02 -7.34 -3.77
N ILE A 73 -1.88 -6.83 -4.26
CA ILE A 73 -1.42 -7.05 -5.64
C ILE A 73 -1.16 -8.53 -5.90
N ALA A 74 -0.46 -9.23 -4.99
CA ALA A 74 -0.21 -10.66 -5.16
C ALA A 74 -1.51 -11.49 -5.19
N GLY A 75 -2.50 -11.12 -4.36
CA GLY A 75 -3.84 -11.71 -4.42
C GLY A 75 -4.51 -11.52 -5.78
N ALA A 76 -4.49 -10.29 -6.29
CA ALA A 76 -5.04 -9.96 -7.61
C ALA A 76 -4.33 -10.72 -8.75
N VAL A 77 -3.00 -10.82 -8.72
CA VAL A 77 -2.23 -11.61 -9.70
C VAL A 77 -2.68 -13.08 -9.71
N LYS A 78 -2.87 -13.70 -8.53
CA LYS A 78 -3.31 -15.10 -8.46
C LYS A 78 -4.73 -15.30 -9.00
N LEU A 79 -5.62 -14.35 -8.74
CA LEU A 79 -6.98 -14.36 -9.29
C LEU A 79 -6.95 -14.25 -10.82
N ASN A 80 -6.19 -13.29 -11.37
CA ASN A 80 -6.04 -13.13 -12.82
C ASN A 80 -5.46 -14.38 -13.51
N LYS A 81 -4.50 -15.04 -12.85
CA LYS A 81 -3.90 -16.29 -13.36
C LYS A 81 -4.78 -17.54 -13.14
N GLN A 82 -5.96 -17.39 -12.54
CA GLN A 82 -6.86 -18.48 -12.18
C GLN A 82 -6.18 -19.55 -11.29
N GLU A 83 -5.19 -19.14 -10.49
CA GLU A 83 -4.46 -20.03 -9.56
C GLU A 83 -5.20 -20.21 -8.23
N THR A 84 -6.18 -19.35 -7.96
CA THR A 84 -7.04 -19.40 -6.77
C THR A 84 -8.42 -18.82 -7.08
N ASP A 85 -9.47 -19.32 -6.41
CA ASP A 85 -10.82 -18.76 -6.48
C ASP A 85 -11.00 -17.57 -5.51
N ILE A 86 -10.25 -17.61 -4.39
CA ILE A 86 -10.34 -16.62 -3.30
C ILE A 86 -8.93 -16.27 -2.85
N ALA A 87 -8.65 -14.98 -2.67
CA ALA A 87 -7.43 -14.46 -2.06
C ALA A 87 -7.81 -13.54 -0.89
N VAL A 88 -7.13 -13.70 0.25
CA VAL A 88 -7.45 -12.96 1.48
C VAL A 88 -6.20 -12.27 2.00
N ASN A 89 -6.30 -10.98 2.30
CA ASN A 89 -5.25 -10.18 2.90
C ASN A 89 -5.80 -9.33 4.06
N TRP A 90 -5.79 -9.90 5.27
CA TRP A 90 -6.38 -9.27 6.46
C TRP A 90 -5.69 -8.01 6.94
N SER A 91 -4.42 -7.83 6.58
CA SER A 91 -3.61 -6.72 7.08
C SER A 91 -3.97 -5.35 6.43
N ARG A 92 -5.04 -5.28 5.62
CA ARG A 92 -5.29 -4.24 4.61
C ARG A 92 -6.75 -3.83 4.50
N GLY A 93 -7.09 -3.12 3.42
CA GLY A 93 -8.35 -2.42 3.25
C GLY A 93 -8.19 -0.91 3.47
N LEU A 94 -7.01 -0.36 3.13
CA LEU A 94 -6.64 1.03 3.42
C LEU A 94 -7.29 2.00 2.42
N HIS A 95 -8.62 2.04 2.45
CA HIS A 95 -9.48 2.67 1.44
C HIS A 95 -9.50 4.20 1.47
N HIS A 96 -8.97 4.84 2.52
CA HIS A 96 -9.01 6.28 2.66
C HIS A 96 -7.87 6.98 1.93
N ALA A 97 -6.75 6.28 1.66
CA ALA A 97 -5.58 6.83 0.99
C ALA A 97 -5.95 7.38 -0.39
N LYS A 98 -5.52 8.62 -0.67
CA LYS A 98 -5.77 9.29 -1.94
C LYS A 98 -4.52 9.20 -2.82
N ARG A 99 -4.63 9.71 -4.05
CA ARG A 99 -3.52 9.69 -5.03
C ARG A 99 -2.23 10.34 -4.49
N SER A 100 -2.36 11.43 -3.75
CA SER A 100 -1.22 12.25 -3.32
C SER A 100 -1.35 12.75 -1.88
N GLU A 101 -2.06 12.04 -1.00
CA GLU A 101 -2.14 12.37 0.42
C GLU A 101 -2.61 11.16 1.24
N THR A 102 -2.22 11.14 2.51
CA THR A 102 -2.73 10.20 3.50
C THR A 102 -4.10 10.65 4.02
N SER A 103 -4.90 9.71 4.51
CA SER A 103 -6.18 10.02 5.17
C SER A 103 -6.62 8.84 6.02
N GLY A 104 -7.17 9.08 7.21
CA GLY A 104 -7.79 8.04 8.05
C GLY A 104 -6.90 6.80 8.23
N PHE A 105 -5.66 7.00 8.70
CA PHE A 105 -4.64 5.95 8.91
C PHE A 105 -4.16 5.23 7.63
N CYS A 106 -4.58 5.67 6.44
CA CYS A 106 -4.26 5.04 5.17
C CYS A 106 -3.21 5.85 4.40
N TYR A 107 -2.10 5.21 4.06
CA TYR A 107 -0.98 5.83 3.34
C TYR A 107 -0.95 5.46 1.87
N VAL A 108 -1.02 4.17 1.55
CA VAL A 108 -1.07 3.66 0.17
C VAL A 108 -2.37 2.89 0.00
N ASN A 109 -3.09 3.17 -1.09
CA ASN A 109 -4.37 2.55 -1.39
C ASN A 109 -4.16 1.21 -2.10
N ASP A 110 -3.98 0.16 -1.30
CA ASP A 110 -3.74 -1.20 -1.79
C ASP A 110 -4.90 -1.76 -2.61
N ILE A 111 -6.14 -1.31 -2.32
CA ILE A 111 -7.34 -1.71 -3.05
C ILE A 111 -7.29 -1.21 -4.49
N VAL A 112 -6.98 0.08 -4.69
CA VAL A 112 -6.88 0.64 -6.05
C VAL A 112 -5.79 -0.08 -6.85
N LEU A 113 -4.63 -0.35 -6.24
CA LEU A 113 -3.55 -1.08 -6.90
C LEU A 113 -3.95 -2.51 -7.28
N ALA A 114 -4.66 -3.22 -6.39
CA ALA A 114 -5.19 -4.55 -6.67
C ALA A 114 -6.24 -4.52 -7.79
N ILE A 115 -7.16 -3.54 -7.78
CA ILE A 115 -8.17 -3.39 -8.85
C ILE A 115 -7.49 -3.08 -10.19
N LEU A 116 -6.47 -2.21 -10.22
CA LEU A 116 -5.69 -1.94 -11.42
C LEU A 116 -4.96 -3.19 -11.94
N GLU A 117 -4.60 -4.13 -11.06
CA GLU A 117 -4.10 -5.45 -11.49
C GLU A 117 -5.21 -6.30 -12.08
N LEU A 118 -6.38 -6.39 -11.43
CA LEU A 118 -7.55 -7.15 -11.91
C LEU A 118 -8.11 -6.66 -13.25
N LEU A 119 -7.83 -5.40 -13.64
CA LEU A 119 -8.26 -4.81 -14.91
C LEU A 119 -7.30 -5.09 -16.08
N LYS A 120 -6.27 -5.91 -15.89
CA LYS A 120 -5.39 -6.40 -16.97
C LYS A 120 -6.02 -7.57 -17.72
#